data_AF-A0A9W9R1P1-F1
#
_entry.id   AF-A0A9W9R1P1-F1
#
_cell.length_a   1.000
_cell.length_b   1.000
_cell.length_c   1.000
_cell.angle_alpha   90.00
_cell.angle_beta   90.00
_cell.angle_gamma   90.00
#
_symmetry.space_group_name_H-M   'P 1'
#
loop_
_entity.id
_entity.type
_entity.pdbx_description
1 polymer ?
#
loop_
_entity_poly.entity_id
_entity_poly.type
_entity_poly.pdbx_seq_one_letter_code
_entity_poly.pdbx_strand_id
1 'polypeptide(L)'
;MRPSLRRSCAACAKSKSSCDLGTPRCSRCVRRRIQCAYANEPATSATPGPPDSVSLESLGTYRALSDYRIGNFDPFDSYPPTRLPREHVQRLIHGFLNKIAFQYYPLDLSATSNPFLISWWPLALGDPALFHVSLQTACLDEELLAQKGFQSSELLMADSVALLRRKVHDVSLAMQDGTMNCVITLATIEFGKGNVKVGQMHVDGVKKLVDLRGVKYAYRVYRVSMLIMGHPQFETQDDFGIGDGIPPIPEWRLELPENCYDAYNINALEIDSGVQNVFLRLRNVIQRAQQVPFSTTQLHDLTCFIVHRLLLSSNASASQISPITECIRCAMVLYMFIVQGPTYYSHAVISNTIVVRLAEHFKYLTPPNRVPDSLDVWLVSIGIVASTGTASHQEFLERARNMAASLELQNSEETLAHIKNVLWLENHHIEDVFRSHWNTVFNATDQSQSPYLLTFCDASNLTTGPKFI
;
A
#
# COMPACT_ATOMS: atom_id res chain seq x y z
N MET A 1 -30.05 39.06 2.60
CA MET A 1 -31.17 38.08 2.59
C MET A 1 -30.67 36.79 1.95
N ARG A 2 -30.56 35.70 2.72
CA ARG A 2 -30.15 34.37 2.22
C ARG A 2 -31.27 33.78 1.34
N PRO A 3 -31.01 33.23 0.15
CA PRO A 3 -32.02 32.44 -0.54
C PRO A 3 -32.18 31.11 0.21
N SER A 4 -33.36 30.87 0.79
CA SER A 4 -33.69 29.59 1.42
C SER A 4 -33.50 28.46 0.41
N LEU A 5 -32.71 27.43 0.73
CA LEU A 5 -32.70 26.16 0.02
C LEU A 5 -34.16 25.65 -0.04
N ARG A 6 -34.79 25.79 -1.20
CA ARG A 6 -36.23 25.51 -1.37
C ARG A 6 -36.45 24.01 -1.20
N ARG A 7 -37.04 23.61 -0.07
CA ARG A 7 -37.51 22.23 0.22
C ARG A 7 -38.78 21.87 -0.57
N SER A 8 -38.89 22.26 -1.84
CA SER A 8 -40.05 21.95 -2.69
C SER A 8 -39.61 21.76 -4.14
N CYS A 9 -40.25 20.86 -4.89
CA CYS A 9 -39.93 20.68 -6.31
C CYS A 9 -40.25 21.95 -7.12
N ALA A 10 -39.61 22.11 -8.28
CA ALA A 10 -39.72 23.30 -9.12
C ALA A 10 -41.18 23.62 -9.52
N ALA A 11 -41.99 22.60 -9.80
CA ALA A 11 -43.39 22.77 -10.18
C ALA A 11 -44.28 23.25 -9.01
N CYS A 12 -44.10 22.69 -7.80
CA CYS A 12 -44.81 23.17 -6.61
C CYS A 12 -44.36 24.57 -6.22
N ALA A 13 -43.06 24.87 -6.32
CA ALA A 13 -42.54 26.21 -6.06
C ALA A 13 -43.10 27.26 -7.03
N LYS A 14 -43.16 26.95 -8.34
CA LYS A 14 -43.72 27.84 -9.38
C LYS A 14 -45.22 28.10 -9.17
N SER A 15 -45.94 27.09 -8.70
CA SER A 15 -47.38 27.21 -8.40
C SER A 15 -47.70 27.69 -6.98
N LYS A 16 -46.69 28.16 -6.22
CA LYS A 16 -46.81 28.63 -4.82
C LYS A 16 -47.59 27.65 -3.93
N SER A 17 -47.37 26.36 -4.16
CA SER A 17 -48.11 25.26 -3.57
C SER A 17 -47.21 24.42 -2.66
N SER A 18 -47.77 23.84 -1.59
CA SER A 18 -47.03 22.91 -0.73
C SER A 18 -46.59 21.67 -1.50
N CYS A 19 -45.37 21.19 -1.20
CA CYS A 19 -44.77 20.00 -1.78
C CYS A 19 -44.57 18.97 -0.67
N ASP A 20 -45.02 17.74 -0.89
CA ASP A 20 -44.89 16.60 0.03
C ASP A 20 -43.54 15.88 -0.08
N LEU A 21 -42.62 16.39 -0.92
CA LEU A 21 -41.24 15.89 -1.04
C LEU A 21 -41.06 14.42 -1.45
N GLY A 22 -42.12 13.75 -1.92
CA GLY A 22 -42.01 12.37 -2.42
C GLY A 22 -41.03 12.23 -3.59
N THR A 23 -40.09 11.27 -3.48
CA THR A 23 -39.15 10.90 -4.54
C THR A 23 -39.66 9.65 -5.27
N PRO A 24 -39.50 9.52 -6.60
CA PRO A 24 -38.89 10.49 -7.52
C PRO A 24 -39.82 11.66 -7.92
N ARG A 25 -41.13 11.61 -7.61
CA ARG A 25 -42.08 12.69 -7.92
C ARG A 25 -43.07 12.90 -6.76
N CYS A 26 -43.35 14.17 -6.43
CA CYS A 26 -44.29 14.53 -5.38
C CYS A 26 -45.75 14.21 -5.77
N SER A 27 -46.62 13.89 -4.80
CA SER A 27 -47.98 13.41 -5.06
C SER A 27 -48.83 14.40 -5.86
N ARG A 28 -48.61 15.71 -5.65
CA ARG A 28 -49.29 16.77 -6.43
C ARG A 28 -48.88 16.78 -7.89
N CYS A 29 -47.59 16.62 -8.19
CA CYS A 29 -47.09 16.62 -9.56
C CYS A 29 -47.51 15.34 -10.30
N VAL A 30 -47.62 14.21 -9.59
CA VAL A 30 -48.19 12.97 -10.12
C VAL A 30 -49.67 13.18 -10.49
N ARG A 31 -50.49 13.69 -9.55
CA ARG A 31 -51.94 13.91 -9.79
C ARG A 31 -52.20 14.90 -10.93
N ARG A 32 -51.38 15.94 -11.05
CA ARG A 32 -51.48 16.94 -12.12
C ARG A 32 -50.80 16.53 -13.42
N ARG A 33 -50.12 15.38 -13.46
CA ARG A 33 -49.33 14.90 -14.60
C ARG A 33 -48.32 15.93 -15.14
N ILE A 34 -47.68 16.69 -14.24
CA ILE A 34 -46.67 17.70 -14.58
C ILE A 34 -45.28 17.27 -14.10
N GLN A 35 -44.23 17.68 -14.81
CA GLN A 35 -42.86 17.31 -14.49
C GLN A 35 -42.46 17.79 -13.08
N CYS A 36 -41.99 16.86 -12.25
CA CYS A 36 -41.49 17.13 -10.91
C CYS A 36 -39.98 17.04 -10.96
N ALA A 37 -39.29 18.15 -10.74
CA ALA A 37 -37.83 18.19 -10.67
C ALA A 37 -37.42 18.86 -9.36
N TYR A 38 -36.56 18.20 -8.59
CA TYR A 38 -35.95 18.79 -7.40
C TYR A 38 -34.66 19.50 -7.83
N ALA A 39 -34.45 20.72 -7.34
CA ALA A 39 -33.31 21.55 -7.74
C ALA A 39 -31.94 20.99 -7.29
N ASN A 40 -31.93 19.90 -6.52
CA ASN A 40 -30.73 19.27 -5.96
C ASN A 40 -30.47 17.85 -6.50
N GLU A 41 -31.09 17.45 -7.61
CA GLU A 41 -30.71 16.19 -8.27
C GLU A 41 -29.44 16.41 -9.12
N PRO A 42 -28.36 15.64 -8.92
CA PRO A 42 -27.18 15.69 -9.79
C PRO A 42 -27.57 15.25 -11.20
N ALA A 43 -27.23 16.07 -12.20
CA ALA A 43 -27.55 15.81 -13.60
C ALA A 43 -26.80 14.57 -14.12
N THR A 44 -27.47 13.43 -14.18
CA THR A 44 -27.05 12.28 -15.00
C THR A 44 -27.59 12.41 -16.42
N SER A 45 -26.68 12.17 -17.37
CA SER A 45 -26.90 11.74 -18.77
C SER A 45 -27.53 12.74 -19.74
N ALA A 46 -26.67 13.51 -20.42
CA ALA A 46 -26.96 13.98 -21.78
C ALA A 46 -25.76 13.63 -22.69
N THR A 47 -25.98 12.69 -23.59
CA THR A 47 -25.06 12.27 -24.66
C THR A 47 -24.81 13.43 -25.63
N PRO A 48 -23.57 13.76 -26.02
CA PRO A 48 -23.33 14.57 -27.21
C PRO A 48 -22.95 13.69 -28.41
N GLY A 49 -23.66 13.88 -29.53
CA GLY A 49 -23.27 13.38 -30.85
C GLY A 49 -22.04 14.11 -31.42
N PRO A 50 -21.53 13.65 -32.58
CA PRO A 50 -20.14 13.89 -33.01
C PRO A 50 -19.95 15.24 -33.72
N PRO A 51 -18.71 15.78 -33.67
CA PRO A 51 -18.15 16.35 -34.89
C PRO A 51 -16.68 15.94 -35.12
N ASP A 52 -16.43 15.55 -36.37
CA ASP A 52 -15.32 15.88 -37.26
C ASP A 52 -13.85 15.81 -36.78
N SER A 53 -13.16 14.89 -37.45
CA SER A 53 -11.72 14.77 -37.74
C SER A 53 -10.83 15.99 -37.45
N VAL A 54 -9.89 15.83 -36.51
CA VAL A 54 -8.54 16.41 -36.61
C VAL A 54 -7.51 15.39 -36.08
N SER A 55 -6.42 15.30 -36.84
CA SER A 55 -5.37 14.30 -36.90
C SER A 55 -4.59 14.05 -35.60
N LEU A 56 -4.23 12.79 -35.42
CA LEU A 56 -3.24 12.28 -34.47
C LEU A 56 -1.83 12.67 -34.95
N GLU A 57 -1.07 13.45 -34.17
CA GLU A 57 0.39 13.41 -34.24
C GLU A 57 1.06 13.90 -32.95
N SER A 58 1.95 13.03 -32.46
CA SER A 58 3.15 13.29 -31.64
C SER A 58 3.07 13.37 -30.11
N LEU A 59 3.67 12.32 -29.53
CA LEU A 59 4.15 12.14 -28.17
C LEU A 59 5.23 13.19 -27.82
N GLY A 60 5.23 13.67 -26.57
CA GLY A 60 6.44 14.19 -25.92
C GLY A 60 6.31 15.57 -25.32
N THR A 61 6.46 15.61 -23.99
CA THR A 61 7.21 16.58 -23.17
C THR A 61 6.41 16.95 -21.93
N TYR A 62 6.92 16.51 -20.78
CA TYR A 62 6.56 16.96 -19.44
C TYR A 62 6.61 18.50 -19.40
N ARG A 63 5.46 19.15 -19.55
CA ARG A 63 5.32 20.59 -19.34
C ARG A 63 5.22 20.85 -17.83
N ALA A 64 6.18 21.61 -17.33
CA ALA A 64 6.20 22.14 -15.97
C ALA A 64 4.82 22.73 -15.58
N LEU A 65 4.22 22.18 -14.53
CA LEU A 65 2.88 22.51 -14.01
C LEU A 65 2.86 23.84 -13.23
N SER A 66 3.54 24.88 -13.71
CA SER A 66 3.61 26.16 -12.99
C SER A 66 2.46 27.14 -13.28
N ASP A 67 1.59 26.86 -14.26
CA ASP A 67 0.61 27.86 -14.75
C ASP A 67 -0.87 27.48 -14.67
N TYR A 68 -1.24 26.37 -13.99
CA TYR A 68 -2.63 26.21 -13.56
C TYR A 68 -2.89 27.14 -12.38
N ARG A 69 -3.59 28.26 -12.61
CA ARG A 69 -4.24 29.01 -11.53
C ARG A 69 -5.07 28.00 -10.74
N ILE A 70 -4.66 27.73 -9.51
CA ILE A 70 -5.34 26.85 -8.57
C ILE A 70 -6.74 27.43 -8.40
N GLY A 71 -7.70 26.85 -9.12
CA GLY A 71 -9.10 27.19 -8.97
C GLY A 71 -9.49 26.95 -7.52
N ASN A 72 -10.31 27.84 -6.98
CA ASN A 72 -10.78 27.84 -5.60
C ASN A 72 -11.45 26.49 -5.26
N PHE A 73 -10.68 25.48 -4.81
CA PHE A 73 -11.11 24.09 -4.59
C PHE A 73 -12.27 23.99 -3.60
N ASP A 74 -12.35 24.96 -2.69
CA ASP A 74 -13.48 25.14 -1.80
C ASP A 74 -13.84 26.64 -1.71
N PRO A 75 -14.80 27.11 -2.51
CA PRO A 75 -15.20 28.51 -2.50
C PRO A 75 -15.93 28.92 -1.22
N PHE A 76 -16.37 27.97 -0.40
CA PHE A 76 -17.17 28.20 0.79
C PHE A 76 -16.41 28.00 2.11
N ASP A 77 -15.13 27.61 2.05
CA ASP A 77 -14.30 27.30 3.23
C ASP A 77 -15.02 26.33 4.18
N SER A 78 -15.53 25.25 3.59
CA SER A 78 -16.25 24.15 4.24
C SER A 78 -15.32 23.20 5.01
N TYR A 79 -14.00 23.31 4.80
CA TYR A 79 -13.00 22.54 5.54
C TYR A 79 -12.75 23.08 6.96
N PRO A 80 -12.21 22.26 7.89
CA PRO A 80 -11.90 22.70 9.24
C PRO A 80 -10.98 23.93 9.30
N PRO A 81 -11.21 24.88 10.23
CA PRO A 81 -10.44 26.11 10.29
C PRO A 81 -8.96 25.82 10.60
N THR A 82 -8.06 26.54 9.93
CA THR A 82 -6.61 26.43 10.18
C THR A 82 -5.99 27.80 10.41
N ARG A 83 -4.79 27.81 11.02
CA ARG A 83 -4.00 29.03 11.20
C ARG A 83 -3.19 29.42 9.96
N LEU A 84 -3.16 28.57 8.93
CA LEU A 84 -2.45 28.86 7.68
C LEU A 84 -3.29 29.76 6.77
N PRO A 85 -2.64 30.57 5.89
CA PRO A 85 -3.35 31.33 4.88
C PRO A 85 -4.19 30.43 3.97
N ARG A 86 -5.39 30.89 3.57
CA ARG A 86 -6.32 30.14 2.70
C ARG A 86 -5.66 29.56 1.45
N GLU A 87 -4.89 30.37 0.74
CA GLU A 87 -4.20 29.94 -0.48
C GLU A 87 -3.23 28.79 -0.20
N HIS A 88 -2.52 28.85 0.93
CA HIS A 88 -1.60 27.79 1.33
C HIS A 88 -2.38 26.50 1.63
N VAL A 89 -3.47 26.58 2.38
CA VAL A 89 -4.34 25.42 2.66
C VAL A 89 -4.84 24.79 1.36
N GLN A 90 -5.32 25.58 0.40
CA GLN A 90 -5.80 25.06 -0.88
C GLN A 90 -4.71 24.36 -1.70
N ARG A 91 -3.47 24.87 -1.67
CA ARG A 91 -2.32 24.17 -2.26
C ARG A 91 -2.08 22.83 -1.59
N LEU A 92 -2.07 22.79 -0.26
CA LEU A 92 -1.85 21.55 0.51
C LEU A 92 -2.96 20.52 0.28
N ILE A 93 -4.22 20.97 0.18
CA ILE A 93 -5.36 20.10 -0.20
C ILE A 93 -5.10 19.49 -1.58
N HIS A 94 -4.73 20.33 -2.56
CA HIS A 94 -4.43 19.86 -3.91
C HIS A 94 -3.27 18.86 -3.93
N GLY A 95 -2.17 19.16 -3.22
CA GLY A 95 -1.02 18.27 -3.07
C GLY A 95 -1.40 16.94 -2.41
N PHE A 96 -2.23 16.98 -1.37
CA PHE A 96 -2.71 15.77 -0.72
C PHE A 96 -3.51 14.88 -1.68
N LEU A 97 -4.49 15.47 -2.38
CA LEU A 97 -5.41 14.72 -3.24
C LEU A 97 -4.77 14.21 -4.54
N ASN A 98 -3.82 14.94 -5.10
CA ASN A 98 -3.26 14.62 -6.43
C ASN A 98 -1.87 13.98 -6.38
N LYS A 99 -1.18 14.04 -5.23
CA LYS A 99 0.15 13.45 -5.07
C LYS A 99 0.19 12.46 -3.92
N ILE A 100 -0.03 12.93 -2.70
CA ILE A 100 0.17 12.12 -1.49
C ILE A 100 -0.74 10.88 -1.51
N ALA A 101 -2.04 11.03 -1.78
CA ALA A 101 -3.00 9.94 -1.83
C ALA A 101 -2.58 8.79 -2.78
N PHE A 102 -2.00 9.13 -3.93
CA PHE A 102 -1.54 8.16 -4.93
C PHE A 102 -0.18 7.55 -4.58
N GLN A 103 0.67 8.26 -3.84
CA GLN A 103 1.91 7.64 -3.34
C GLN A 103 1.63 6.58 -2.26
N TYR A 104 0.56 6.74 -1.47
CA TYR A 104 0.17 5.74 -0.47
C TYR A 104 -0.32 4.43 -1.09
N TYR A 105 -1.02 4.51 -2.22
CA TYR A 105 -1.52 3.37 -2.99
C TYR A 105 -1.10 3.53 -4.47
N PRO A 106 0.19 3.34 -4.79
CA PRO A 106 0.72 3.65 -6.12
C PRO A 106 0.27 2.66 -7.20
N LEU A 107 -0.21 1.49 -6.78
CA LEU A 107 -0.86 0.52 -7.66
C LEU A 107 -2.33 0.89 -7.96
N ASP A 108 -2.93 1.88 -7.29
CA ASP A 108 -4.30 2.36 -7.57
C ASP A 108 -4.29 3.83 -8.01
N LEU A 109 -4.18 4.01 -9.32
CA LEU A 109 -4.19 5.32 -9.97
C LEU A 109 -5.61 5.86 -10.18
N SER A 110 -6.66 5.12 -9.80
CA SER A 110 -8.04 5.54 -9.99
C SER A 110 -8.55 6.33 -8.79
N ALA A 111 -9.05 7.54 -9.05
CA ALA A 111 -9.64 8.38 -8.03
C ALA A 111 -10.92 7.81 -7.41
N THR A 112 -11.57 6.84 -8.08
CA THR A 112 -12.84 6.25 -7.63
C THR A 112 -12.67 5.02 -6.75
N SER A 113 -11.46 4.48 -6.66
CA SER A 113 -11.13 3.32 -5.82
C SER A 113 -10.09 3.63 -4.75
N ASN A 114 -9.28 4.69 -4.93
CA ASN A 114 -8.21 5.03 -4.00
C ASN A 114 -8.76 5.30 -2.57
N PRO A 115 -8.36 4.52 -1.54
CA PRO A 115 -8.90 4.64 -0.19
C PRO A 115 -8.69 6.00 0.47
N PHE A 116 -7.65 6.74 0.08
CA PHE A 116 -7.41 8.08 0.60
C PHE A 116 -8.40 9.10 0.04
N LEU A 117 -8.89 8.90 -1.18
CA LEU A 117 -9.83 9.81 -1.81
C LEU A 117 -11.29 9.48 -1.44
N ILE A 118 -11.66 8.19 -1.46
CA ILE A 118 -13.05 7.79 -1.24
C ILE A 118 -13.44 7.66 0.24
N SER A 119 -12.46 7.53 1.14
CA SER A 119 -12.74 7.26 2.55
C SER A 119 -11.96 8.14 3.51
N TRP A 120 -10.64 8.28 3.35
CA TRP A 120 -9.84 9.13 4.25
C TRP A 120 -10.21 10.61 4.15
N TRP A 121 -10.26 11.15 2.93
CA TRP A 121 -10.51 12.57 2.72
C TRP A 121 -11.90 13.03 3.20
N PRO A 122 -13.01 12.32 2.89
CA PRO A 122 -14.31 12.64 3.48
C PRO A 122 -14.31 12.60 5.01
N LEU A 123 -13.59 11.65 5.62
CA LEU A 123 -13.44 11.57 7.07
C LEU A 123 -12.64 12.75 7.61
N ALA A 124 -11.56 13.15 6.94
CA ALA A 124 -10.73 14.29 7.31
C ALA A 124 -11.53 15.60 7.29
N LEU A 125 -12.39 15.83 6.28
CA LEU A 125 -13.25 17.01 6.25
C LEU A 125 -14.21 17.09 7.45
N GLY A 126 -14.61 15.95 8.02
CA GLY A 126 -15.45 15.87 9.22
C GLY A 126 -14.70 15.85 10.55
N ASP A 127 -13.37 15.70 10.54
CA ASP A 127 -12.53 15.56 11.73
C ASP A 127 -11.35 16.54 11.68
N PRO A 128 -11.41 17.65 12.42
CA PRO A 128 -10.35 18.66 12.42
C PRO A 128 -8.95 18.08 12.70
N ALA A 129 -8.80 17.16 13.65
CA ALA A 129 -7.48 16.61 13.98
C ALA A 129 -6.90 15.83 12.77
N LEU A 130 -7.74 15.01 12.14
CA LEU A 130 -7.35 14.26 10.94
C LEU A 130 -7.09 15.19 9.76
N PHE A 131 -7.86 16.26 9.60
CA PHE A 131 -7.63 17.27 8.56
C PHE A 131 -6.25 17.92 8.71
N HIS A 132 -5.92 18.40 9.91
CA HIS A 132 -4.64 19.04 10.18
C HIS A 132 -3.46 18.10 9.90
N VAL A 133 -3.52 16.83 10.34
CA VAL A 133 -2.44 15.88 10.06
C VAL A 133 -2.36 15.50 8.57
N SER A 134 -3.50 15.47 7.86
CA SER A 134 -3.51 15.22 6.42
C SER A 134 -2.81 16.35 5.65
N LEU A 135 -3.12 17.61 5.99
CA LEU A 135 -2.41 18.77 5.44
C LEU A 135 -0.94 18.75 5.83
N GLN A 136 -0.62 18.32 7.05
CA GLN A 136 0.76 18.23 7.52
C GLN A 136 1.59 17.30 6.63
N THR A 137 1.03 16.15 6.18
CA THR A 137 1.75 15.23 5.27
C THR A 137 2.10 15.88 3.94
N ALA A 138 1.16 16.60 3.31
CA ALA A 138 1.43 17.35 2.08
C ALA A 138 2.42 18.50 2.31
N CYS A 139 2.30 19.19 3.44
CA CYS A 139 3.17 20.29 3.81
C CYS A 139 4.61 19.84 4.02
N LEU A 140 4.82 18.69 4.68
CA LEU A 140 6.14 18.10 4.87
C LEU A 140 6.79 17.74 3.53
N ASP A 141 6.04 17.17 2.59
CA ASP A 141 6.54 16.87 1.25
C ASP A 141 6.96 18.14 0.49
N GLU A 142 6.15 19.20 0.51
CA GLU A 142 6.51 20.49 -0.09
C GLU A 142 7.72 21.15 0.59
N GLU A 143 7.74 21.21 1.92
CA GLU A 143 8.80 21.83 2.72
C GLU A 143 10.14 21.09 2.57
N LEU A 144 10.11 19.76 2.49
CA LEU A 144 11.28 18.92 2.27
C LEU A 144 11.90 19.18 0.89
N LEU A 145 11.06 19.27 -0.16
CA LEU A 145 11.50 19.60 -1.51
C LEU A 145 12.06 21.03 -1.60
N ALA A 146 11.45 21.96 -0.87
CA ALA A 146 11.87 23.36 -0.86
C ALA A 146 13.16 23.61 -0.06
N GLN A 147 13.53 22.71 0.86
CA GLN A 147 14.67 22.84 1.78
C GLN A 147 14.66 24.15 2.59
N LYS A 148 13.47 24.62 2.98
CA LYS A 148 13.26 25.93 3.65
C LYS A 148 12.83 25.83 5.12
N GLY A 149 13.01 24.66 5.74
CA GLY A 149 12.56 24.38 7.11
C GLY A 149 11.11 23.89 7.17
N PHE A 150 10.60 23.68 8.40
CA PHE A 150 9.35 22.92 8.66
C PHE A 150 8.29 23.73 9.42
N GLN A 151 8.31 25.07 9.32
CA GLN A 151 7.49 25.93 10.17
C GLN A 151 5.98 25.70 10.00
N SER A 152 5.51 25.48 8.77
CA SER A 152 4.08 25.31 8.50
C SER A 152 3.60 23.92 8.91
N SER A 153 4.42 22.89 8.68
CA SER A 153 4.10 21.54 9.15
C SER A 153 4.16 21.42 10.67
N GLU A 154 5.08 22.11 11.36
CA GLU A 154 5.11 22.19 12.83
C GLU A 154 3.86 22.86 13.40
N LEU A 155 3.35 23.90 12.72
CA LEU A 155 2.10 24.56 13.11
C LEU A 155 0.90 23.60 13.02
N LEU A 156 0.78 22.90 11.89
CA LEU A 156 -0.28 21.90 11.68
C LEU A 156 -0.17 20.73 12.67
N MET A 157 1.06 20.35 13.03
CA MET A 157 1.33 19.35 14.06
C MET A 157 0.86 19.79 15.44
N ALA A 158 1.18 21.03 15.84
CA ALA A 158 0.79 21.56 17.13
C ALA A 158 -0.75 21.62 17.26
N ASP A 159 -1.42 22.08 16.20
CA ASP A 159 -2.88 22.14 16.14
C ASP A 159 -3.51 20.74 16.19
N SER A 160 -2.99 19.77 15.43
CA SER A 160 -3.49 18.39 15.42
C SER A 160 -3.31 17.70 16.78
N VAL A 161 -2.16 17.86 17.43
CA VAL A 161 -1.91 17.31 18.78
C VAL A 161 -2.80 17.96 19.83
N ALA A 162 -3.03 19.27 19.76
CA ALA A 162 -3.93 19.97 20.68
C ALA A 162 -5.38 19.47 20.57
N LEU A 163 -5.86 19.28 19.34
CA LEU A 163 -7.18 18.70 19.07
C LEU A 163 -7.26 17.25 19.54
N LEU A 164 -6.27 16.43 19.17
CA LEU A 164 -6.18 15.03 19.55
C LEU A 164 -6.19 14.84 21.07
N ARG A 165 -5.43 15.65 21.81
CA ARG A 165 -5.45 15.65 23.28
C ARG A 165 -6.87 15.83 23.80
N ARG A 166 -7.66 16.75 23.26
CA ARG A 166 -9.06 16.91 23.68
C ARG A 166 -9.91 15.68 23.35
N LYS A 167 -9.72 15.08 22.18
CA LYS A 167 -10.46 13.88 21.75
C LYS A 167 -10.21 12.69 22.66
N VAL A 168 -8.95 12.44 23.05
CA VAL A 168 -8.61 11.24 23.86
C VAL A 168 -9.12 11.30 25.31
N HIS A 169 -9.54 12.46 25.81
CA HIS A 169 -10.18 12.57 27.13
C HIS A 169 -11.67 12.14 27.11
N ASP A 170 -12.28 12.05 25.93
CA ASP A 170 -13.66 11.58 25.75
C ASP A 170 -13.63 10.20 25.08
N VAL A 171 -14.17 9.19 25.75
CA VAL A 171 -14.15 7.79 25.25
C VAL A 171 -14.81 7.66 23.88
N SER A 172 -15.92 8.36 23.64
CA SER A 172 -16.63 8.29 22.36
C SER A 172 -15.84 8.92 21.22
N LEU A 173 -15.13 10.03 21.49
CA LEU A 173 -14.30 10.68 20.48
C LEU A 173 -12.98 9.93 20.27
N ALA A 174 -12.41 9.36 21.32
CA ALA A 174 -11.19 8.57 21.28
C ALA A 174 -11.33 7.34 20.35
N MET A 175 -12.51 6.72 20.34
CA MET A 175 -12.79 5.52 19.55
C MET A 175 -13.13 5.79 18.08
N GLN A 176 -13.16 7.04 17.61
CA GLN A 176 -13.46 7.36 16.21
C GLN A 176 -12.30 6.96 15.27
N ASP A 177 -12.62 6.53 14.05
CA ASP A 177 -11.64 6.24 12.99
C ASP A 177 -10.68 7.41 12.77
N GLY A 178 -11.20 8.64 12.78
CA GLY A 178 -10.38 9.83 12.57
C GLY A 178 -9.35 10.06 13.66
N THR A 179 -9.63 9.64 14.89
CA THR A 179 -8.67 9.68 16.01
C THR A 179 -7.55 8.67 15.82
N MET A 180 -7.87 7.42 15.50
CA MET A 180 -6.87 6.36 15.25
C MET A 180 -5.99 6.71 14.05
N ASN A 181 -6.61 7.17 12.96
CA ASN A 181 -5.91 7.63 11.76
C ASN A 181 -4.99 8.83 12.07
N CYS A 182 -5.46 9.78 12.89
CA CYS A 182 -4.64 10.91 13.29
C CYS A 182 -3.40 10.47 14.09
N VAL A 183 -3.58 9.57 15.07
CA VAL A 183 -2.48 9.07 15.91
C VAL A 183 -1.47 8.29 15.09
N ILE A 184 -1.90 7.39 14.19
CA ILE A 184 -0.96 6.60 13.39
C ILE A 184 -0.20 7.45 12.37
N THR A 185 -0.84 8.47 11.78
CA THR A 185 -0.15 9.40 10.88
C THR A 185 0.88 10.22 11.64
N LEU A 186 0.57 10.70 12.84
CA LEU A 186 1.54 11.38 13.72
C LEU A 186 2.70 10.44 14.09
N ALA A 187 2.41 9.18 14.42
CA ALA A 187 3.44 8.17 14.68
C ALA A 187 4.43 8.07 13.51
N THR A 188 3.89 8.09 12.29
CA THR A 188 4.69 7.92 11.09
C THR A 188 5.47 9.16 10.73
N ILE A 189 4.89 10.35 10.90
CA ILE A 189 5.61 11.61 10.74
C ILE A 189 6.78 11.69 11.71
N GLU A 190 6.58 11.32 12.98
CA GLU A 190 7.64 11.38 13.99
C GLU A 190 8.72 10.31 13.76
N PHE A 191 8.34 9.09 13.39
CA PHE A 191 9.29 8.08 12.92
C PHE A 191 10.08 8.60 11.70
N GLY A 192 9.37 9.22 10.77
CA GLY A 192 9.88 9.94 9.61
C GLY A 192 10.61 11.25 9.93
N LYS A 193 10.90 11.56 11.20
CA LYS A 193 11.86 12.62 11.57
C LYS A 193 13.06 12.06 12.33
N GLY A 194 13.11 10.73 12.49
CA GLY A 194 14.06 10.04 13.37
C GLY A 194 13.65 10.07 14.84
N ASN A 195 12.47 10.60 15.18
CA ASN A 195 11.94 10.62 16.55
C ASN A 195 11.29 9.27 16.91
N VAL A 196 12.06 8.19 16.81
CA VAL A 196 11.59 6.79 16.95
C VAL A 196 10.82 6.58 18.26
N LYS A 197 11.30 7.15 19.39
CA LYS A 197 10.62 7.04 20.69
C LYS A 197 9.23 7.70 20.71
N VAL A 198 9.06 8.80 19.99
CA VAL A 198 7.76 9.48 19.89
C VAL A 198 6.83 8.70 18.95
N GLY A 199 7.36 8.20 17.83
CA GLY A 199 6.65 7.26 16.96
C GLY A 199 6.12 6.04 17.72
N GLN A 200 6.98 5.41 18.53
CA GLN A 200 6.61 4.31 19.43
C GLN A 200 5.45 4.68 20.36
N MET A 201 5.58 5.82 21.05
CA MET A 201 4.55 6.29 21.98
C MET A 201 3.19 6.43 21.29
N HIS A 202 3.16 6.94 20.06
CA HIS A 202 1.93 7.03 19.28
C HIS A 202 1.40 5.66 18.85
N VAL A 203 2.26 4.72 18.43
CA VAL A 203 1.85 3.33 18.14
C VAL A 203 1.22 2.68 19.38
N ASP A 204 1.84 2.80 20.55
CA ASP A 204 1.30 2.28 21.81
C ASP A 204 -0.04 2.92 22.16
N GLY A 205 -0.20 4.21 21.87
CA GLY A 205 -1.47 4.93 22.00
C GLY A 205 -2.55 4.35 21.10
N VAL A 206 -2.24 4.10 19.83
CA VAL A 206 -3.18 3.49 18.88
C VAL A 206 -3.56 2.07 19.28
N LYS A 207 -2.62 1.27 19.78
CA LYS A 207 -2.91 -0.09 20.28
C LYS A 207 -3.95 -0.05 21.39
N LYS A 208 -3.78 0.84 22.39
CA LYS A 208 -4.78 1.03 23.46
C LYS A 208 -6.15 1.43 22.92
N LEU A 209 -6.21 2.28 21.90
CA LEU A 209 -7.48 2.67 21.27
C LEU A 209 -8.15 1.51 20.53
N VAL A 210 -7.35 0.66 19.88
CA VAL A 210 -7.83 -0.58 19.25
C VAL A 210 -8.34 -1.56 20.30
N ASP A 211 -7.62 -1.75 21.41
CA ASP A 211 -8.03 -2.65 22.50
C ASP A 211 -9.38 -2.25 23.11
N LEU A 212 -9.64 -0.94 23.23
CA LEU A 212 -10.93 -0.42 23.72
C LEU A 212 -12.10 -0.63 22.74
N ARG A 213 -11.82 -0.77 21.45
CA ARG A 213 -12.85 -0.81 20.38
C ARG A 213 -13.02 -2.18 19.73
N GLY A 214 -11.97 -2.99 19.73
CA GLY A 214 -11.84 -4.28 19.05
C GLY A 214 -10.92 -4.22 17.82
N VAL A 215 -10.21 -5.33 17.58
CA VAL A 215 -9.17 -5.46 16.55
C VAL A 215 -9.70 -5.29 15.11
N LYS A 216 -11.01 -5.49 14.88
CA LYS A 216 -11.66 -5.23 13.58
C LYS A 216 -11.51 -3.79 13.08
N TYR A 217 -11.20 -2.85 13.96
CA TYR A 217 -10.97 -1.43 13.61
C TYR A 217 -9.48 -1.11 13.38
N ALA A 218 -8.59 -2.09 13.53
CA ALA A 218 -7.15 -1.93 13.32
C ALA A 218 -6.76 -1.88 11.84
N TYR A 219 -7.70 -2.06 10.91
CA TYR A 219 -7.39 -2.30 9.50
C TYR A 219 -6.56 -1.19 8.82
N ARG A 220 -6.66 0.05 9.32
CA ARG A 220 -5.89 1.20 8.81
C ARG A 220 -4.55 1.41 9.51
N VAL A 221 -4.33 0.77 10.65
CA VAL A 221 -3.18 1.05 11.51
C VAL A 221 -2.19 -0.11 11.54
N TYR A 222 -2.60 -1.37 11.37
CA TYR A 222 -1.72 -2.52 11.58
C TYR A 222 -0.44 -2.45 10.73
N ARG A 223 -0.56 -2.05 9.45
CA ARG A 223 0.56 -2.06 8.50
C ARG A 223 1.57 -1.02 8.91
N VAL A 224 1.07 0.19 9.16
CA VAL A 224 1.89 1.33 9.52
C VAL A 224 2.56 1.10 10.87
N SER A 225 1.83 0.55 11.84
CA SER A 225 2.39 0.14 13.13
C SER A 225 3.51 -0.88 12.95
N MET A 226 3.32 -1.91 12.11
CA MET A 226 4.38 -2.89 11.83
C MET A 226 5.61 -2.25 11.19
N LEU A 227 5.43 -1.34 10.23
CA LEU A 227 6.54 -0.67 9.54
C LEU A 227 7.35 0.23 10.49
N ILE A 228 6.69 1.01 11.34
CA ILE A 228 7.35 1.87 12.35
C ILE A 228 8.15 1.03 13.35
N MET A 229 7.57 -0.10 13.75
CA MET A 229 8.09 -0.95 14.83
C MET A 229 9.13 -1.96 14.35
N GLY A 230 9.15 -2.26 13.05
CA GLY A 230 9.93 -3.36 12.49
C GLY A 230 9.38 -4.76 12.81
N HIS A 231 8.24 -4.86 13.49
CA HIS A 231 7.59 -6.13 13.80
C HIS A 231 6.06 -5.96 13.98
N PRO A 232 5.27 -7.03 13.77
CA PRO A 232 3.81 -6.99 13.92
C PRO A 232 3.39 -6.50 15.31
N GLN A 233 2.36 -5.65 15.35
CA GLN A 233 1.75 -5.13 16.57
C GLN A 233 0.38 -5.72 16.90
N PHE A 234 -0.17 -6.48 15.96
CA PHE A 234 -1.49 -7.09 16.01
C PHE A 234 -1.38 -8.52 15.51
N GLU A 235 -2.12 -9.42 16.15
CA GLU A 235 -2.26 -10.81 15.73
C GLU A 235 -3.03 -10.92 14.40
N THR A 236 -2.95 -12.08 13.76
CA THR A 236 -3.80 -12.42 12.61
C THR A 236 -4.93 -13.34 13.05
N GLN A 237 -6.10 -13.23 12.41
CA GLN A 237 -7.13 -14.26 12.54
C GLN A 237 -6.61 -15.60 12.00
N ASP A 238 -7.27 -16.70 12.36
CA ASP A 238 -6.97 -18.01 11.79
C ASP A 238 -7.40 -18.10 10.30
N ASP A 239 -7.18 -19.27 9.67
CA ASP A 239 -7.52 -19.49 8.26
C ASP A 239 -9.02 -19.40 7.95
N PHE A 240 -9.86 -19.56 8.96
CA PHE A 240 -11.32 -19.48 8.84
C PHE A 240 -11.84 -18.06 9.14
N GLY A 241 -10.94 -17.13 9.51
CA GLY A 241 -11.30 -15.78 9.93
C GLY A 241 -11.86 -15.72 11.34
N ILE A 242 -11.51 -16.68 12.19
CA ILE A 242 -11.88 -16.72 13.60
C ILE A 242 -10.74 -16.11 14.43
N GLY A 243 -11.11 -15.39 15.49
CA GLY A 243 -10.20 -14.74 16.42
C GLY A 243 -10.13 -13.22 16.28
N ASP A 244 -9.38 -12.61 17.19
CA ASP A 244 -9.17 -11.17 17.26
C ASP A 244 -7.86 -10.82 16.56
N GLY A 245 -7.94 -10.38 15.31
CA GLY A 245 -6.75 -10.18 14.50
C GLY A 245 -7.04 -9.54 13.14
N ILE A 246 -5.97 -9.37 12.36
CA ILE A 246 -6.06 -8.98 10.96
C ILE A 246 -6.81 -10.09 10.19
N PRO A 247 -7.93 -9.79 9.52
CA PRO A 247 -8.70 -10.79 8.81
C PRO A 247 -8.00 -11.21 7.53
N PRO A 248 -8.06 -12.50 7.14
CA PRO A 248 -7.68 -12.92 5.80
C PRO A 248 -8.69 -12.42 4.77
N ILE A 249 -8.22 -12.18 3.54
CA ILE A 249 -9.08 -11.91 2.38
C ILE A 249 -10.03 -13.10 2.11
N PRO A 250 -11.19 -12.88 1.47
CA PRO A 250 -12.13 -13.96 1.17
C PRO A 250 -11.51 -15.15 0.43
N GLU A 251 -10.62 -14.87 -0.53
CA GLU A 251 -9.96 -15.86 -1.39
C GLU A 251 -9.04 -16.82 -0.59
N TRP A 252 -8.50 -16.36 0.54
CA TRP A 252 -7.66 -17.15 1.45
C TRP A 252 -8.45 -18.23 2.20
N ARG A 253 -9.71 -17.92 2.54
CA ARG A 253 -10.58 -18.78 3.36
C ARG A 253 -11.16 -19.96 2.58
N LEU A 254 -11.07 -19.89 1.25
CA LEU A 254 -11.49 -20.97 0.37
C LEU A 254 -10.66 -22.23 0.63
N GLU A 255 -11.29 -23.39 0.53
CA GLU A 255 -10.64 -24.67 0.76
C GLU A 255 -9.47 -24.90 -0.20
N LEU A 256 -8.46 -25.59 0.31
CA LEU A 256 -7.32 -26.07 -0.46
C LEU A 256 -7.78 -27.29 -1.28
N PRO A 257 -7.56 -27.29 -2.62
CA PRO A 257 -7.78 -28.50 -3.41
C PRO A 257 -6.89 -29.65 -2.89
N GLU A 258 -7.38 -30.88 -2.93
CA GLU A 258 -6.62 -32.08 -2.52
C GLU A 258 -5.27 -32.18 -3.24
N ASN A 259 -5.23 -31.82 -4.53
CA ASN A 259 -4.03 -31.83 -5.37
C ASN A 259 -3.00 -30.73 -5.03
N CYS A 260 -3.34 -29.77 -4.14
CA CYS A 260 -2.42 -28.69 -3.75
C CYS A 260 -1.22 -29.24 -2.96
N TYR A 261 -1.41 -30.35 -2.25
CA TYR A 261 -0.37 -31.03 -1.48
C TYR A 261 0.60 -31.83 -2.37
N ASP A 262 0.22 -32.14 -3.62
CA ASP A 262 1.03 -32.95 -4.54
C ASP A 262 1.80 -32.10 -5.58
N ALA A 263 1.36 -30.86 -5.83
CA ALA A 263 1.87 -30.02 -6.92
C ALA A 263 3.32 -29.52 -6.70
N TYR A 264 3.81 -29.57 -5.46
CA TYR A 264 5.19 -29.28 -5.11
C TYR A 264 5.56 -30.20 -3.96
N ASN A 265 6.69 -30.89 -4.03
CA ASN A 265 7.11 -31.89 -3.02
C ASN A 265 7.55 -31.22 -1.69
N ILE A 266 6.89 -30.13 -1.31
CA ILE A 266 7.13 -29.37 -0.08
C ILE A 266 6.85 -30.22 1.16
N ASN A 267 5.99 -31.23 1.04
CA ASN A 267 5.73 -32.21 2.10
C ASN A 267 6.94 -33.10 2.41
N ALA A 268 7.87 -33.26 1.45
CA ALA A 268 9.12 -33.98 1.68
C ALA A 268 10.18 -33.12 2.40
N LEU A 269 9.97 -31.82 2.50
CA LEU A 269 10.84 -30.91 3.24
C LEU A 269 10.39 -30.83 4.69
N GLU A 270 11.32 -30.94 5.63
CA GLU A 270 11.07 -30.73 7.07
C GLU A 270 10.85 -29.24 7.36
N ILE A 271 9.65 -28.74 7.03
CA ILE A 271 9.24 -27.34 7.20
C ILE A 271 8.25 -27.21 8.36
N ASP A 272 8.33 -26.10 9.09
CA ASP A 272 7.29 -25.74 10.07
C ASP A 272 5.89 -25.70 9.45
N SER A 273 4.93 -26.35 10.12
CA SER A 273 3.55 -26.47 9.64
C SER A 273 2.86 -25.12 9.38
N GLY A 274 3.19 -24.08 10.16
CA GLY A 274 2.63 -22.74 9.98
C GLY A 274 3.14 -22.07 8.70
N VAL A 275 4.44 -22.16 8.45
CA VAL A 275 5.06 -21.63 7.21
C VAL A 275 4.59 -22.42 5.98
N GLN A 276 4.51 -23.75 6.09
CA GLN A 276 4.00 -24.62 5.02
C GLN A 276 2.55 -24.29 4.66
N ASN A 277 1.67 -24.13 5.66
CA ASN A 277 0.27 -23.75 5.45
C ASN A 277 0.15 -22.40 4.72
N VAL A 278 0.93 -21.39 5.14
CA VAL A 278 0.93 -20.08 4.47
C VAL A 278 1.39 -20.21 3.02
N PHE A 279 2.44 -20.98 2.75
CA PHE A 279 2.94 -21.20 1.39
C PHE A 279 1.88 -21.83 0.48
N LEU A 280 1.26 -22.94 0.91
CA LEU A 280 0.24 -23.66 0.14
C LEU A 280 -0.98 -22.78 -0.15
N ARG A 281 -1.47 -22.07 0.86
CA ARG A 281 -2.61 -21.16 0.70
C ARG A 281 -2.28 -19.99 -0.22
N LEU A 282 -1.11 -19.38 -0.06
CA LEU A 282 -0.68 -18.29 -0.94
C LEU A 282 -0.57 -18.75 -2.40
N ARG A 283 0.01 -19.93 -2.63
CA ARG A 283 0.07 -20.53 -3.97
C ARG A 283 -1.31 -20.72 -4.58
N ASN A 284 -2.25 -21.29 -3.82
CA ASN A 284 -3.63 -21.49 -4.27
C ASN A 284 -4.34 -20.16 -4.56
N VAL A 285 -4.17 -19.16 -3.69
CA VAL A 285 -4.74 -17.82 -3.86
C VAL A 285 -4.20 -17.14 -5.12
N ILE A 286 -2.89 -17.23 -5.37
CA ILE A 286 -2.25 -16.68 -6.57
C ILE A 286 -2.68 -17.41 -7.85
N GLN A 287 -2.78 -18.74 -7.82
CA GLN A 287 -3.27 -19.52 -8.95
C GLN A 287 -4.69 -19.11 -9.37
N ARG A 288 -5.57 -18.86 -8.40
CA ARG A 288 -6.92 -18.33 -8.68
C ARG A 288 -6.89 -16.91 -9.23
N ALA A 289 -5.94 -16.09 -8.78
CA ALA A 289 -5.76 -14.73 -9.27
C ALA A 289 -5.42 -14.66 -10.77
N GLN A 290 -4.91 -15.74 -11.37
CA GLN A 290 -4.73 -15.83 -12.81
C GLN A 290 -6.05 -15.80 -13.59
N GLN A 291 -7.15 -16.25 -12.97
CA GLN A 291 -8.49 -16.23 -13.57
C GLN A 291 -9.25 -14.96 -13.20
N VAL A 292 -9.13 -14.53 -11.94
CA VAL A 292 -9.77 -13.32 -11.42
C VAL A 292 -8.70 -12.47 -10.73
N PRO A 293 -8.11 -11.50 -11.45
CA PRO A 293 -7.04 -10.66 -10.90
C PRO A 293 -7.49 -9.90 -9.66
N PHE A 294 -6.58 -9.74 -8.70
CA PHE A 294 -6.83 -8.93 -7.52
C PHE A 294 -7.03 -7.45 -7.86
N SER A 295 -7.94 -6.80 -7.14
CA SER A 295 -7.84 -5.35 -6.99
C SER A 295 -6.58 -4.98 -6.21
N THR A 296 -6.12 -3.74 -6.37
CA THR A 296 -4.99 -3.21 -5.60
C THR A 296 -5.23 -3.28 -4.09
N THR A 297 -6.46 -3.07 -3.63
CA THR A 297 -6.81 -3.15 -2.21
C THR A 297 -6.78 -4.60 -1.71
N GLN A 298 -7.24 -5.57 -2.49
CA GLN A 298 -7.15 -6.99 -2.14
C GLN A 298 -5.69 -7.45 -2.05
N LEU A 299 -4.84 -7.05 -2.98
CA LEU A 299 -3.41 -7.35 -2.94
C LEU A 299 -2.73 -6.73 -1.70
N HIS A 300 -3.12 -5.51 -1.34
CA HIS A 300 -2.65 -4.85 -0.13
C HIS A 300 -3.05 -5.61 1.13
N ASP A 301 -4.32 -6.00 1.25
CA ASP A 301 -4.84 -6.73 2.40
C ASP A 301 -4.18 -8.12 2.52
N LEU A 302 -4.00 -8.82 1.39
CA LEU A 302 -3.29 -10.09 1.32
C LEU A 302 -1.84 -9.96 1.80
N THR A 303 -1.11 -8.97 1.27
CA THR A 303 0.27 -8.65 1.66
C THR A 303 0.35 -8.41 3.16
N CYS A 304 -0.55 -7.60 3.70
CA CYS A 304 -0.56 -7.27 5.10
C CYS A 304 -0.79 -8.50 5.97
N PHE A 305 -1.81 -9.31 5.66
CA PHE A 305 -2.11 -10.52 6.40
C PHE A 305 -0.93 -11.51 6.42
N ILE A 306 -0.35 -11.80 5.25
CA ILE A 306 0.75 -12.78 5.11
C ILE A 306 2.00 -12.31 5.84
N VAL A 307 2.39 -11.05 5.65
CA VAL A 307 3.60 -10.50 6.28
C VAL A 307 3.44 -10.49 7.80
N HIS A 308 2.27 -10.10 8.33
CA HIS A 308 2.04 -10.15 9.78
C HIS A 308 2.13 -11.57 10.31
N ARG A 309 1.44 -12.51 9.66
CA ARG A 309 1.43 -13.91 10.09
C ARG A 309 2.84 -14.51 10.09
N LEU A 310 3.59 -14.37 9.00
CA LEU A 310 4.93 -14.95 8.87
C LEU A 310 5.97 -14.29 9.79
N LEU A 311 5.78 -13.03 10.15
CA LEU A 311 6.66 -12.37 11.12
C LEU A 311 6.32 -12.75 12.56
N LEU A 312 5.04 -12.99 12.89
CA LEU A 312 4.64 -13.52 14.20
C LEU A 312 5.15 -14.95 14.43
N SER A 313 5.13 -15.79 13.40
CA SER A 313 5.67 -17.17 13.45
C SER A 313 7.17 -17.24 13.76
N SER A 314 7.91 -16.14 13.59
CA SER A 314 9.35 -16.07 13.90
C SER A 314 9.68 -16.07 15.40
N ASN A 315 8.70 -15.91 16.29
CA ASN A 315 8.96 -15.77 17.74
C ASN A 315 9.21 -17.10 18.46
N ALA A 316 9.15 -18.24 17.76
CA ALA A 316 9.66 -19.51 18.28
C ALA A 316 11.19 -19.40 18.44
N SER A 317 11.74 -19.86 19.57
CA SER A 317 13.17 -19.76 19.88
C SER A 317 14.04 -20.20 18.69
N ALA A 318 14.87 -19.27 18.18
CA ALA A 318 15.66 -19.40 16.95
C ALA A 318 16.56 -20.65 16.86
N SER A 319 16.77 -21.36 17.98
CA SER A 319 17.53 -22.61 18.05
C SER A 319 16.79 -23.85 17.52
N GLN A 320 15.52 -23.75 17.13
CA GLN A 320 14.70 -24.90 16.73
C GLN A 320 14.16 -24.86 15.29
N ILE A 321 14.33 -23.75 14.56
CA ILE A 321 13.73 -23.61 13.23
C ILE A 321 14.72 -24.10 12.16
N SER A 322 14.27 -25.04 11.32
CA SER A 322 15.07 -25.56 10.20
C SER A 322 15.46 -24.43 9.23
N PRO A 323 16.71 -24.37 8.73
CA PRO A 323 17.14 -23.31 7.82
C PRO A 323 16.24 -23.13 6.59
N ILE A 324 15.69 -24.22 6.05
CA ILE A 324 14.78 -24.14 4.89
C ILE A 324 13.47 -23.45 5.23
N THR A 325 12.96 -23.66 6.45
CA THR A 325 11.75 -22.97 6.94
C THR A 325 12.00 -21.46 6.97
N GLU A 326 13.13 -21.04 7.52
CA GLU A 326 13.46 -19.61 7.60
C GLU A 326 13.70 -18.98 6.22
N CYS A 327 14.35 -19.69 5.30
CA CYS A 327 14.52 -19.20 3.94
C CYS A 327 13.18 -19.02 3.22
N ILE A 328 12.27 -20.00 3.27
CA ILE A 328 10.94 -19.91 2.66
C ILE A 328 10.14 -18.77 3.31
N ARG A 329 10.14 -18.69 4.65
CA ARG A 329 9.46 -17.63 5.41
C ARG A 329 9.94 -16.24 5.00
N CYS A 330 11.26 -16.02 4.99
CA CYS A 330 11.85 -14.75 4.60
C CYS A 330 11.55 -14.42 3.12
N ALA A 331 11.71 -15.38 2.22
CA ALA A 331 11.45 -15.19 0.80
C ALA A 331 9.97 -14.88 0.51
N MET A 332 9.01 -15.52 1.21
CA MET A 332 7.59 -15.16 1.07
C MET A 332 7.31 -13.73 1.54
N VAL A 333 7.89 -13.29 2.66
CA VAL A 333 7.75 -11.90 3.13
C VAL A 333 8.31 -10.91 2.10
N LEU A 334 9.52 -11.16 1.61
CA LEU A 334 10.16 -10.31 0.59
C LEU A 334 9.39 -10.32 -0.72
N TYR A 335 8.89 -11.48 -1.15
CA TYR A 335 8.07 -11.62 -2.33
C TYR A 335 6.81 -10.76 -2.24
N MET A 336 6.09 -10.79 -1.11
CA MET A 336 4.91 -9.96 -0.91
C MET A 336 5.24 -8.45 -0.95
N PHE A 337 6.40 -8.03 -0.44
CA PHE A 337 6.85 -6.64 -0.57
C PHE A 337 7.22 -6.26 -2.02
N ILE A 338 7.91 -7.14 -2.75
CA ILE A 338 8.24 -6.93 -4.16
C ILE A 338 6.96 -6.77 -4.99
N VAL A 339 5.99 -7.66 -4.78
CA VAL A 339 4.73 -7.66 -5.54
C VAL A 339 3.87 -6.44 -5.24
N GLN A 340 3.80 -6.03 -3.96
CA GLN A 340 3.10 -4.82 -3.56
C GLN A 340 3.77 -3.54 -4.11
N GLY A 341 5.07 -3.61 -4.40
CA GLY A 341 5.86 -2.49 -4.89
C GLY A 341 6.14 -1.42 -3.85
N PRO A 342 6.81 -0.32 -4.24
CA PRO A 342 7.06 0.80 -3.34
C PRO A 342 5.73 1.38 -2.86
N THR A 343 5.68 1.85 -1.62
CA THR A 343 4.55 2.64 -1.10
C THR A 343 5.10 3.90 -0.44
N TYR A 344 4.26 4.92 -0.24
CA TYR A 344 4.66 6.16 0.44
C TYR A 344 5.50 5.82 1.67
N TYR A 345 4.93 5.05 2.61
CA TYR A 345 5.70 4.43 3.69
C TYR A 345 6.58 3.30 3.18
N SER A 346 7.90 3.52 3.26
CA SER A 346 8.88 2.56 2.80
C SER A 346 8.91 1.34 3.71
N HIS A 347 8.94 0.16 3.09
CA HIS A 347 9.22 -1.10 3.77
C HIS A 347 10.72 -1.45 3.76
N ALA A 348 11.60 -0.55 3.31
CA ALA A 348 13.02 -0.84 3.11
C ALA A 348 13.72 -1.31 4.40
N VAL A 349 13.41 -0.71 5.56
CA VAL A 349 14.06 -1.09 6.83
C VAL A 349 13.76 -2.55 7.17
N ILE A 350 12.48 -2.93 7.17
CA ILE A 350 12.08 -4.31 7.48
C ILE A 350 12.56 -5.28 6.39
N SER A 351 12.46 -4.92 5.11
CA SER A 351 12.97 -5.75 4.02
C SER A 351 14.47 -6.00 4.13
N ASN A 352 15.28 -5.00 4.46
CA ASN A 352 16.72 -5.16 4.64
C ASN A 352 17.04 -6.13 5.79
N THR A 353 16.32 -6.04 6.92
CA THR A 353 16.47 -7.00 8.01
C THR A 353 16.14 -8.43 7.56
N ILE A 354 15.07 -8.60 6.78
CA ILE A 354 14.67 -9.91 6.27
C ILE A 354 15.65 -10.44 5.20
N VAL A 355 16.23 -9.58 4.35
CA VAL A 355 17.27 -9.95 3.37
C VAL A 355 18.52 -10.47 4.08
N VAL A 356 19.00 -9.77 5.12
CA VAL A 356 20.16 -10.22 5.90
C VAL A 356 19.88 -11.59 6.53
N ARG A 357 18.70 -11.76 7.13
CA ARG A 357 18.29 -13.03 7.73
C ARG A 357 18.17 -14.15 6.69
N LEU A 358 17.64 -13.87 5.50
CA LEU A 358 17.59 -14.82 4.39
C LEU A 358 19.01 -15.26 4.01
N ALA A 359 19.94 -14.31 3.81
CA ALA A 359 21.32 -14.61 3.45
C ALA A 359 22.03 -15.47 4.50
N GLU A 360 21.82 -15.18 5.79
CA GLU A 360 22.35 -15.98 6.90
C GLU A 360 21.87 -17.43 6.86
N HIS A 361 20.56 -17.65 6.69
CA HIS A 361 20.00 -19.01 6.71
C HIS A 361 20.29 -19.79 5.42
N PHE A 362 20.39 -19.09 4.27
CA PHE A 362 20.71 -19.70 2.98
C PHE A 362 22.09 -20.36 3.00
N LYS A 363 23.04 -19.87 3.81
CA LYS A 363 24.38 -20.49 3.97
C LYS A 363 24.31 -21.95 4.41
N TYR A 364 23.29 -22.32 5.18
CA TYR A 364 23.12 -23.67 5.70
C TYR A 364 22.35 -24.61 4.75
N LEU A 365 21.78 -24.08 3.66
CA LEU A 365 21.08 -24.86 2.64
C LEU A 365 21.98 -25.46 1.57
N THR A 366 23.30 -25.27 1.68
CA THR A 366 24.29 -25.81 0.74
C THR A 366 24.99 -27.06 1.32
N PRO A 367 24.32 -28.23 1.46
CA PRO A 367 25.04 -29.47 1.73
C PRO A 367 25.77 -29.93 0.46
N PRO A 368 26.87 -30.69 0.59
CA PRO A 368 27.69 -31.09 -0.55
C PRO A 368 26.99 -31.99 -1.60
N ASN A 369 25.77 -32.47 -1.35
CA ASN A 369 25.09 -33.48 -2.17
C ASN A 369 23.64 -33.13 -2.58
N ARG A 370 23.13 -31.92 -2.31
CA ARG A 370 21.79 -31.53 -2.77
C ARG A 370 21.90 -30.84 -4.14
N VAL A 371 21.29 -31.45 -5.15
CA VAL A 371 21.11 -30.80 -6.46
C VAL A 371 20.09 -29.67 -6.26
N PRO A 372 20.40 -28.43 -6.67
CA PRO A 372 19.46 -27.32 -6.59
C PRO A 372 18.17 -27.64 -7.36
N ASP A 373 17.04 -27.15 -6.87
CA ASP A 373 15.74 -27.32 -7.53
C ASP A 373 15.06 -25.95 -7.81
N SER A 374 13.83 -25.97 -8.32
CA SER A 374 13.05 -24.73 -8.58
C SER A 374 12.89 -23.85 -7.33
N LEU A 375 12.86 -24.42 -6.13
CA LEU A 375 12.71 -23.67 -4.87
C LEU A 375 13.99 -22.91 -4.60
N ASP A 376 15.14 -23.53 -4.78
CA ASP A 376 16.43 -22.86 -4.61
C ASP A 376 16.57 -21.70 -5.61
N VAL A 377 16.13 -21.91 -6.87
CA VAL A 377 16.08 -20.86 -7.90
C VAL A 377 15.13 -19.73 -7.50
N TRP A 378 13.96 -20.05 -6.97
CA TRP A 378 13.01 -19.05 -6.48
C TRP A 378 13.59 -18.26 -5.30
N LEU A 379 14.14 -18.93 -4.28
CA LEU A 379 14.74 -18.30 -3.10
C LEU A 379 15.88 -17.34 -3.48
N VAL A 380 16.80 -17.77 -4.36
CA VAL A 380 17.91 -16.91 -4.79
C VAL A 380 17.41 -15.73 -5.62
N SER A 381 16.39 -15.94 -6.47
CA SER A 381 15.78 -14.87 -7.27
C SER A 381 15.14 -13.80 -6.40
N ILE A 382 14.37 -14.20 -5.38
CA ILE A 382 13.81 -13.25 -4.39
C ILE A 382 14.95 -12.48 -3.71
N GLY A 383 16.01 -13.20 -3.29
CA GLY A 383 17.19 -12.61 -2.67
C GLY A 383 17.84 -11.53 -3.54
N ILE A 384 18.13 -11.83 -4.81
CA ILE A 384 18.75 -10.87 -5.75
C ILE A 384 17.91 -9.59 -5.87
N VAL A 385 16.61 -9.74 -6.14
CA VAL A 385 15.71 -8.60 -6.36
C VAL A 385 15.59 -7.77 -5.08
N ALA A 386 15.29 -8.40 -3.95
CA ALA A 386 15.10 -7.74 -2.67
C ALA A 386 16.37 -7.05 -2.14
N SER A 387 17.54 -7.59 -2.45
CA SER A 387 18.81 -7.07 -1.96
C SER A 387 19.41 -5.99 -2.86
N THR A 388 18.73 -5.57 -3.93
CA THR A 388 19.25 -4.56 -4.88
C THR A 388 19.66 -3.27 -4.16
N GLY A 389 20.88 -2.80 -4.43
CA GLY A 389 21.44 -1.61 -3.77
C GLY A 389 21.95 -1.84 -2.33
N THR A 390 21.95 -3.08 -1.84
CA THR A 390 22.47 -3.45 -0.51
C THR A 390 23.79 -4.22 -0.59
N ALA A 391 24.50 -4.32 0.52
CA ALA A 391 25.75 -5.09 0.63
C ALA A 391 25.56 -6.59 0.33
N SER A 392 24.37 -7.14 0.58
CA SER A 392 24.06 -8.58 0.35
C SER A 392 23.84 -8.94 -1.12
N HIS A 393 23.74 -7.96 -2.03
CA HIS A 393 23.42 -8.22 -3.44
C HIS A 393 24.44 -9.06 -4.17
N GLN A 394 25.73 -8.80 -3.95
CA GLN A 394 26.78 -9.57 -4.60
C GLN A 394 26.78 -11.03 -4.14
N GLU A 395 26.47 -11.31 -2.87
CA GLU A 395 26.37 -12.67 -2.35
C GLU A 395 25.26 -13.47 -3.06
N PHE A 396 24.09 -12.85 -3.28
CA PHE A 396 23.00 -13.51 -4.00
C PHE A 396 23.30 -13.70 -5.49
N LEU A 397 23.97 -12.74 -6.14
CA LEU A 397 24.38 -12.86 -7.54
C LEU A 397 25.38 -14.01 -7.74
N GLU A 398 26.38 -14.15 -6.86
CA GLU A 398 27.34 -15.25 -6.92
C GLU A 398 26.66 -16.62 -6.75
N ARG A 399 25.73 -16.73 -5.79
CA ARG A 399 24.93 -17.95 -5.61
C ARG A 399 24.09 -18.27 -6.84
N ALA A 400 23.46 -17.27 -7.46
CA ALA A 400 22.66 -17.45 -8.66
C ALA A 400 23.50 -17.99 -9.83
N ARG A 401 24.74 -17.51 -9.99
CA ARG A 401 25.68 -18.05 -11.00
C ARG A 401 26.02 -19.51 -10.75
N ASN A 402 26.37 -19.86 -9.51
CA ASN A 402 26.69 -21.25 -9.15
C ASN A 402 25.49 -22.18 -9.38
N MET A 403 24.28 -21.69 -9.10
CA MET A 403 23.04 -22.42 -9.29
C MET A 403 22.68 -22.59 -10.77
N ALA A 404 22.80 -21.54 -11.57
CA ALA A 404 22.62 -21.61 -13.01
C ALA A 404 23.57 -22.61 -13.66
N ALA A 405 24.85 -22.62 -13.25
CA ALA A 405 25.82 -23.60 -13.72
C ALA A 405 25.47 -25.03 -13.31
N SER A 406 25.00 -25.24 -12.07
CA SER A 406 24.63 -26.58 -11.56
C SER A 406 23.38 -27.15 -12.20
N LEU A 407 22.45 -26.29 -12.61
CA LEU A 407 21.20 -26.65 -13.29
C LEU A 407 21.29 -26.54 -14.82
N GLU A 408 22.45 -26.17 -15.35
CA GLU A 408 22.69 -25.93 -16.79
C GLU A 408 21.70 -24.93 -17.43
N LEU A 409 21.22 -23.94 -16.65
CA LEU A 409 20.30 -22.91 -17.14
C LEU A 409 21.01 -22.00 -18.15
N GLN A 410 20.41 -21.83 -19.32
CA GLN A 410 21.04 -21.12 -20.44
C GLN A 410 20.60 -19.66 -20.57
N ASN A 411 19.42 -19.33 -20.04
CA ASN A 411 18.80 -18.02 -20.25
C ASN A 411 17.79 -17.68 -19.16
N SER A 412 17.36 -16.42 -19.15
CA SER A 412 16.40 -15.90 -18.16
C SER A 412 15.00 -16.48 -18.31
N GLU A 413 14.59 -16.99 -19.48
CA GLU A 413 13.27 -17.60 -19.67
C GLU A 413 13.17 -18.96 -18.97
N GLU A 414 14.20 -19.80 -19.07
CA GLU A 414 14.29 -21.06 -18.33
C GLU A 414 14.25 -20.79 -16.82
N THR A 415 15.01 -19.81 -16.36
CA THR A 415 14.98 -19.42 -14.94
C THR A 415 13.60 -18.92 -14.52
N LEU A 416 12.94 -18.09 -15.33
CA LEU A 416 11.58 -17.63 -15.06
C LEU A 416 10.60 -18.80 -14.98
N ALA A 417 10.74 -19.84 -15.81
CA ALA A 417 9.91 -21.04 -15.71
C ALA A 417 10.08 -21.74 -14.35
N HIS A 418 11.32 -21.83 -13.82
CA HIS A 418 11.56 -22.34 -12.46
C HIS A 418 10.90 -21.48 -11.38
N ILE A 419 11.04 -20.15 -11.46
CA ILE A 419 10.46 -19.20 -10.50
C ILE A 419 8.92 -19.31 -10.51
N LYS A 420 8.32 -19.31 -11.71
CA LYS A 420 6.87 -19.41 -11.92
C LYS A 420 6.28 -20.71 -11.40
N ASN A 421 7.05 -21.79 -11.40
CA ASN A 421 6.62 -23.08 -10.88
C ASN A 421 6.51 -23.14 -9.34
N VAL A 422 7.10 -22.18 -8.61
CA VAL A 422 7.08 -22.13 -7.14
C VAL A 422 5.95 -21.23 -6.64
N LEU A 423 6.07 -19.93 -6.89
CA LEU A 423 5.12 -18.91 -6.46
C LEU A 423 5.23 -17.66 -7.34
N TRP A 424 4.18 -17.34 -8.11
CA TRP A 424 4.20 -16.24 -9.06
C TRP A 424 2.83 -15.65 -9.38
N LEU A 425 2.65 -14.37 -9.04
CA LEU A 425 1.55 -13.51 -9.45
C LEU A 425 1.92 -12.82 -10.77
N GLU A 426 1.08 -13.00 -11.78
CA GLU A 426 1.31 -12.45 -13.11
C GLU A 426 1.33 -10.91 -13.09
N ASN A 427 2.47 -10.33 -13.45
CA ASN A 427 2.68 -8.89 -13.59
C ASN A 427 3.91 -8.64 -14.47
N HIS A 428 3.70 -8.01 -15.62
CA HIS A 428 4.78 -7.73 -16.58
C HIS A 428 5.93 -6.93 -15.98
N HIS A 429 5.65 -5.94 -15.13
CA HIS A 429 6.70 -5.12 -14.53
C HIS A 429 7.58 -5.94 -13.57
N ILE A 430 6.98 -6.83 -12.78
CA ILE A 430 7.73 -7.71 -11.89
C ILE A 430 8.56 -8.68 -12.73
N GLU A 431 7.97 -9.26 -13.79
CA GLU A 431 8.70 -10.15 -14.69
C GLU A 431 9.95 -9.49 -15.28
N ASP A 432 9.83 -8.25 -15.77
CA ASP A 432 10.94 -7.49 -16.34
C ASP A 432 12.06 -7.25 -15.31
N VAL A 433 11.71 -6.97 -14.05
CA VAL A 433 12.68 -6.81 -12.96
C VAL A 433 13.46 -8.11 -12.74
N PHE A 434 12.77 -9.24 -12.58
CA PHE A 434 13.43 -10.54 -12.38
C PHE A 434 14.30 -10.92 -13.60
N ARG A 435 13.77 -10.71 -14.81
CA ARG A 435 14.47 -10.98 -16.08
C ARG A 435 15.75 -10.16 -16.19
N SER A 436 15.70 -8.86 -15.86
CA SER A 436 16.86 -7.97 -15.90
C SER A 436 18.00 -8.44 -14.97
N HIS A 437 17.66 -8.86 -13.76
CA HIS A 437 18.64 -9.42 -12.83
C HIS A 437 19.25 -10.73 -13.33
N TRP A 438 18.44 -11.64 -13.86
CA TRP A 438 18.96 -12.90 -14.40
C TRP A 438 19.78 -12.71 -15.68
N ASN A 439 19.43 -11.76 -16.55
CA ASN A 439 20.29 -11.38 -17.67
C ASN A 439 21.67 -10.90 -17.19
N THR A 440 21.73 -10.19 -16.06
CA THR A 440 23.02 -9.78 -15.45
C THR A 440 23.82 -10.98 -14.93
N VAL A 441 23.15 -12.02 -14.42
CA VAL A 441 23.78 -13.28 -14.00
C VAL A 441 24.46 -13.96 -15.19
N PHE A 442 23.78 -14.06 -16.33
CA PHE A 442 24.28 -14.70 -17.55
C PHE A 442 25.29 -13.87 -18.34
N ASN A 443 25.19 -12.53 -18.32
CA ASN A 443 26.14 -11.67 -19.06
C ASN A 443 27.49 -11.51 -18.34
N ALA A 444 27.56 -11.79 -17.03
CA ALA A 444 28.79 -11.65 -16.25
C ALA A 444 29.84 -12.73 -16.56
N THR A 445 29.47 -13.82 -17.25
CA THR A 445 30.42 -14.85 -17.71
C THR A 445 31.27 -14.42 -18.91
N ASP A 446 30.93 -13.32 -19.59
CA ASP A 446 31.62 -12.84 -20.79
C ASP A 446 32.56 -11.63 -20.56
N GLN A 447 32.66 -11.10 -19.34
CA GLN A 447 33.43 -9.87 -19.08
C GLN A 447 34.77 -10.11 -18.36
N SER A 448 35.70 -10.71 -19.08
CA SER A 448 37.09 -10.25 -19.06
C SER A 448 37.28 -9.11 -20.05
N GLN A 449 36.57 -7.98 -19.89
CA GLN A 449 36.90 -6.67 -20.49
C GLN A 449 35.93 -5.55 -20.06
N SER A 450 36.48 -4.61 -19.27
CA SER A 450 36.19 -3.16 -19.08
C SER A 450 34.74 -2.61 -18.97
N PRO A 451 34.48 -1.68 -18.02
CA PRO A 451 33.14 -1.19 -17.70
C PRO A 451 32.73 0.02 -18.55
N TYR A 452 31.64 -0.10 -19.30
CA TYR A 452 30.86 1.06 -19.74
C TYR A 452 29.42 0.91 -19.28
N LEU A 453 29.10 1.67 -18.24
CA LEU A 453 27.79 1.86 -17.62
C LEU A 453 26.80 2.47 -18.62
N LEU A 454 25.73 1.74 -18.92
CA LEU A 454 24.48 2.31 -19.42
C LEU A 454 23.61 2.71 -18.21
N THR A 455 23.70 3.98 -17.86
CA THR A 455 22.68 4.72 -17.10
C THR A 455 21.37 4.76 -17.89
N PHE A 456 20.27 4.24 -17.33
CA PHE A 456 18.93 4.87 -17.36
C PHE A 456 17.94 4.10 -16.46
N CYS A 457 17.80 4.59 -15.23
CA CYS A 457 16.57 4.82 -14.44
C CYS A 457 17.00 5.00 -12.98
N ASP A 458 16.58 6.11 -12.37
CA ASP A 458 17.06 6.65 -11.10
C ASP A 458 17.19 5.61 -9.96
N ALA A 459 18.41 5.06 -9.84
CA ALA A 459 18.93 4.42 -8.63
C ALA A 459 19.61 5.45 -7.68
N SER A 460 19.41 6.75 -7.94
CA SER A 460 19.97 7.87 -7.18
C SER A 460 19.18 8.22 -5.89
N ASN A 461 18.23 7.36 -5.49
CA ASN A 461 17.49 7.51 -4.23
C ASN A 461 17.83 6.47 -3.14
N LEU A 462 18.76 5.54 -3.39
CA LEU A 462 19.03 4.40 -2.48
C LEU A 462 20.24 4.56 -1.54
N THR A 463 20.91 5.71 -1.49
CA THR A 463 22.11 5.89 -0.65
C THR A 463 22.10 7.11 0.28
N THR A 464 20.98 7.80 0.41
CA THR A 464 20.74 8.67 1.58
C THR A 464 19.91 7.87 2.57
N GLY A 465 20.24 7.92 3.88
CA GLY A 465 19.36 7.41 4.95
C GLY A 465 17.91 7.88 4.76
N PRO A 466 16.92 7.25 5.44
CA PRO A 466 15.51 7.28 5.05
C PRO A 466 15.16 8.64 4.44
N LYS A 467 14.98 8.68 3.11
CA LYS A 467 14.44 9.86 2.45
C LYS A 467 13.04 9.94 2.98
N PHE A 468 12.86 10.62 4.12
CA PHE A 468 11.74 10.39 5.01
C PHE A 468 10.43 10.40 4.25
N ILE A 469 10.02 9.19 3.85
CA ILE A 469 8.84 8.40 4.11
C ILE A 469 9.21 6.91 3.93
#